data_AF-A0AA40YL15-F1
#
_entry.id   AF-A0AA40YL15-F1
#
_cell.length_a   1.000
_cell.length_b   1.000
_cell.length_c   1.000
_cell.angle_alpha   90.00
_cell.angle_beta   90.00
_cell.angle_gamma   90.00
#
_symmetry.space_group_name_H-M   'P 1'
#
loop_
_entity.id
_entity.type
_entity.pdbx_description
1 polymer ?
#
loop_
_entity_poly.entity_id
_entity_poly.type
_entity_poly.pdbx_seq_one_letter_code
_entity_poly.pdbx_strand_id
1 'polypeptide(L)'
;MNYLLNPVYGWAEGCLERFGTHPTPILHDGNRREHLVDYEGGQERRPMTREECQLLFDHIDDRVDRMIKRGRKGALTAYRDSTLFKTIYGWGLRVSETSGLDRLDLCTQMQSAVLQRLLGISPAAAERWAAGAVRTEYAAEVARRSDG
;
A
#
# COMPACT_ATOMS: atom_id res chain seq x y z
N MET A 1 5.67 -19.31 -0.44
CA MET A 1 5.39 -20.00 -1.71
C MET A 1 5.08 -21.50 -1.50
N ASN A 2 4.36 -21.85 -0.44
CA ASN A 2 4.25 -23.23 0.05
C ASN A 2 2.80 -23.75 0.14
N TYR A 3 1.83 -22.98 -0.33
CA TYR A 3 0.41 -23.36 -0.28
C TYR A 3 -0.12 -23.70 -1.68
N LEU A 4 0.05 -22.80 -2.65
CA LEU A 4 -0.51 -22.93 -4.00
C LEU A 4 0.07 -24.10 -4.82
N LEU A 5 1.34 -24.42 -4.60
CA LEU A 5 2.06 -25.50 -5.31
C LEU A 5 2.29 -26.72 -4.45
N ASN A 6 1.79 -26.72 -3.21
CA ASN A 6 2.00 -27.84 -2.32
C ASN A 6 1.01 -28.96 -2.68
N PRO A 7 1.51 -30.16 -3.03
CA PRO A 7 0.68 -31.29 -3.46
C PRO A 7 -0.40 -31.68 -2.45
N VAL A 8 -0.15 -31.44 -1.16
CA VAL A 8 -1.10 -31.74 -0.07
C VAL A 8 -2.44 -31.02 -0.25
N TYR A 9 -2.45 -29.87 -0.92
CA TYR A 9 -3.68 -29.09 -1.15
C TYR A 9 -4.30 -29.33 -2.54
N GLY A 10 -3.64 -30.05 -3.44
CA GLY A 10 -4.20 -30.44 -4.75
C GLY A 10 -4.55 -29.30 -5.72
N TRP A 11 -4.19 -28.05 -5.41
CA TRP A 11 -4.57 -26.88 -6.23
C TRP A 11 -4.05 -26.94 -7.66
N ALA A 12 -2.86 -27.49 -7.87
CA ALA A 12 -2.29 -27.63 -9.21
C ALA A 12 -3.13 -28.54 -10.11
N GLU A 13 -3.61 -29.67 -9.58
CA GLU A 13 -4.48 -30.60 -10.29
C GLU A 13 -5.87 -30.01 -10.51
N GLY A 14 -6.43 -29.34 -9.49
CA GLY A 14 -7.71 -28.63 -9.63
C GLY A 14 -7.65 -27.52 -10.69
N CYS A 15 -6.53 -26.82 -10.82
CA CYS A 15 -6.33 -25.83 -11.87
C CYS A 15 -6.19 -26.49 -13.25
N LEU A 16 -5.46 -27.60 -13.35
CA LEU A 16 -5.27 -28.32 -14.60
C LEU A 16 -6.60 -28.86 -15.15
N GLU A 17 -7.43 -29.43 -14.28
CA GLU A 17 -8.75 -29.95 -14.64
C GLU A 17 -9.70 -28.83 -15.10
N ARG A 18 -9.72 -27.70 -14.41
CA ARG A 18 -10.68 -26.62 -14.66
C ARG A 18 -10.27 -25.66 -15.76
N PHE A 19 -8.97 -25.42 -15.91
CA PHE A 19 -8.42 -24.36 -16.76
C PHE A 19 -7.46 -24.89 -17.83
N GLY A 20 -7.21 -26.20 -17.89
CA GLY A 20 -6.28 -26.82 -18.84
C GLY A 20 -4.81 -26.44 -18.62
N THR A 21 -4.48 -25.80 -17.49
CA THR A 21 -3.13 -25.36 -17.13
C THR A 21 -2.95 -25.32 -15.63
N HIS A 22 -1.71 -25.32 -15.15
CA HIS A 22 -1.37 -25.32 -13.73
C HIS A 22 -0.57 -24.06 -13.37
N PRO A 23 -0.68 -23.56 -12.13
CA PRO A 23 0.15 -22.46 -11.67
C PRO A 23 1.62 -22.87 -11.70
N THR A 24 2.46 -22.02 -12.29
CA THR A 24 3.91 -22.18 -12.30
C THR A 24 4.54 -21.13 -11.38
N PRO A 25 5.59 -21.48 -10.61
CA PRO A 25 6.26 -20.51 -9.77
C PRO A 25 6.99 -19.47 -10.63
N ILE A 26 6.58 -18.21 -10.50
CA ILE A 26 7.21 -17.05 -11.18
C ILE A 26 8.58 -16.71 -10.55
N LEU A 27 8.75 -17.04 -9.25
CA LEU A 27 9.95 -16.77 -8.47
C LEU A 27 10.80 -18.05 -8.30
N HIS A 28 11.60 -18.38 -9.30
CA HIS A 28 12.63 -19.43 -9.23
C HIS A 28 13.93 -18.91 -8.61
N ASP A 29 14.85 -19.79 -8.23
CA ASP A 29 16.11 -19.42 -7.55
C ASP A 29 16.97 -18.43 -8.37
N GLY A 30 16.84 -18.43 -9.71
CA GLY A 30 17.48 -17.42 -10.57
C GLY A 30 16.85 -16.01 -10.57
N ASN A 31 15.60 -15.85 -10.10
CA ASN A 31 14.87 -14.57 -10.01
C ASN A 31 14.56 -14.17 -8.57
N ARG A 32 14.70 -15.11 -7.63
CA ARG A 32 14.60 -14.85 -6.21
C ARG A 32 15.89 -14.14 -5.80
N ARG A 33 15.87 -12.81 -5.76
CA ARG A 33 16.85 -12.10 -4.94
C ARG A 33 16.64 -12.62 -3.52
N GLU A 34 17.61 -13.34 -2.98
CA GLU A 34 17.67 -13.57 -1.54
C GLU A 34 17.58 -12.18 -0.88
N HIS A 35 16.82 -12.08 0.19
CA HIS A 35 16.73 -10.85 0.97
C HIS A 35 18.05 -10.70 1.73
N LEU A 36 19.14 -10.44 1.00
CA LEU A 36 20.52 -10.51 1.46
C LEU A 36 21.02 -9.19 2.03
N VAL A 37 20.13 -8.28 2.41
CA VAL A 37 20.57 -6.96 2.81
C VAL A 37 19.84 -6.42 4.03
N ASP A 38 20.53 -6.57 5.16
CA ASP A 38 20.60 -5.50 6.16
C ASP A 38 21.17 -4.25 5.46
N TYR A 39 20.29 -3.41 4.91
CA TYR A 39 20.58 -2.04 4.45
C TYR A 39 21.78 -1.82 3.50
N GLU A 40 21.52 -1.62 2.18
CA GLU A 40 22.54 -1.48 1.10
C GLU A 40 23.30 -0.14 1.11
N GLY A 41 23.10 0.72 2.12
CA GLY A 41 23.67 2.06 2.16
C GLY A 41 24.98 2.14 2.94
N GLY A 42 25.94 2.93 2.45
CA GLY A 42 27.14 3.27 3.23
C GLY A 42 26.79 4.00 4.52
N GLN A 43 27.73 4.02 5.48
CA GLN A 43 27.56 4.63 6.82
C GLN A 43 27.07 6.09 6.75
N GLU A 44 27.46 6.82 5.71
CA GLU A 44 27.06 8.22 5.45
C GLU A 44 25.60 8.38 5.01
N ARG A 45 24.94 7.31 4.56
CA ARG A 45 23.56 7.36 4.04
C ARG A 45 22.55 6.68 4.95
N ARG A 46 22.97 6.23 6.14
CA ARG A 46 22.18 5.39 7.07
C ARG A 46 20.76 5.93 7.27
N PRO A 47 19.78 5.05 7.57
CA PRO A 47 18.45 5.50 7.94
C PRO A 47 18.52 6.40 9.18
N MET A 48 17.66 7.41 9.23
CA MET A 48 17.47 8.22 10.43
C MET A 48 16.92 7.33 11.56
N THR A 49 17.38 7.60 12.78
CA THR A 49 16.78 7.02 13.98
C THR A 49 15.39 7.62 14.21
N ARG A 50 14.58 6.96 15.04
CA ARG A 50 13.24 7.46 15.39
C ARG A 50 13.28 8.85 16.02
N GLU A 51 14.28 9.14 16.84
CA GLU A 51 14.47 10.45 17.48
C GLU A 51 14.83 11.53 16.45
N GLU A 52 15.74 11.21 15.53
CA GLU A 52 16.09 12.12 14.42
C GLU A 52 14.88 12.41 13.52
N CYS A 53 14.04 11.41 13.23
CA CYS A 53 12.79 11.62 12.49
C CYS A 53 11.83 12.53 13.26
N GLN A 54 11.68 12.34 14.56
CA GLN A 54 10.83 13.20 15.40
C GLN A 54 11.33 14.66 15.35
N LEU A 55 12.62 14.89 15.55
CA LEU A 55 13.22 16.22 15.48
C LEU A 55 13.01 16.88 14.11
N LEU A 56 13.11 16.11 13.03
CA LEU A 56 12.82 16.59 11.68
C LEU A 56 11.36 17.03 11.54
N PHE A 57 10.41 16.23 12.02
CA PHE A 57 8.99 16.56 11.93
C PHE A 57 8.63 17.78 12.78
N ASP A 58 9.13 17.86 14.00
CA ASP A 58 8.93 19.01 14.88
C ASP A 58 9.46 20.30 14.22
N HIS A 59 10.66 20.24 13.64
CA HIS A 59 11.24 21.39 12.93
C HIS A 59 10.40 21.84 11.73
N ILE A 60 9.88 20.89 10.96
CA ILE A 60 9.08 21.19 9.77
C ILE A 60 7.72 21.76 10.18
N ASP A 61 7.07 21.22 11.21
CA ASP A 61 5.79 21.74 11.71
C ASP A 61 5.94 23.15 12.28
N ASP A 62 6.99 23.39 13.07
CA ASP A 62 7.34 24.73 13.54
C ASP A 62 7.54 25.72 12.37
N ARG A 63 8.12 25.24 11.27
CA ARG A 63 8.29 26.05 10.06
C ARG A 63 6.94 26.38 9.42
N VAL A 64 5.98 25.45 9.38
CA VAL A 64 4.61 25.71 8.93
C VAL A 64 3.98 26.81 9.78
N ASP A 65 4.02 26.67 11.10
CA ASP A 65 3.44 27.62 12.05
C ASP A 65 4.01 29.03 11.90
N ARG A 66 5.35 29.14 11.78
CA ARG A 66 6.00 30.43 11.52
C ARG A 66 5.55 31.06 10.22
N MET A 67 5.33 30.26 9.16
CA MET A 67 4.91 30.77 7.86
C MET A 67 3.44 31.19 7.84
N ILE A 68 2.56 30.44 8.52
CA ILE A 68 1.15 30.82 8.74
C ILE A 68 1.08 32.14 9.50
N LYS A 69 1.78 32.27 10.64
CA LYS A 69 1.81 33.49 11.46
C LYS A 69 2.31 34.72 10.70
N ARG A 70 3.18 34.53 9.70
CA ARG A 70 3.73 35.60 8.86
C ARG A 70 2.81 36.01 7.69
N GLY A 71 1.70 35.29 7.44
CA GLY A 71 0.73 35.61 6.38
C GLY A 71 1.29 35.55 4.95
N ARG A 72 2.44 34.88 4.74
CA ARG A 72 3.12 34.84 3.44
C ARG A 72 2.67 33.63 2.61
N LYS A 73 2.71 33.78 1.28
CA LYS A 73 2.39 32.73 0.29
C LYS A 73 3.11 31.38 0.51
N GLY A 74 4.22 31.36 1.25
CA GLY A 74 4.99 30.15 1.53
C GLY A 74 4.38 29.19 2.57
N ALA A 75 3.27 29.54 3.22
CA ALA A 75 2.60 28.66 4.18
C ALA A 75 2.12 27.34 3.53
N LEU A 76 1.54 27.42 2.32
CA LEU A 76 1.05 26.24 1.61
C LEU A 76 2.19 25.31 1.19
N THR A 77 3.33 25.86 0.73
CA THR A 77 4.52 25.08 0.37
C THR A 77 5.08 24.36 1.60
N ALA A 78 5.21 25.06 2.72
CA ALA A 78 5.71 24.44 3.96
C ALA A 78 4.77 23.32 4.44
N TYR A 79 3.45 23.54 4.38
CA TYR A 79 2.46 22.54 4.77
C TYR A 79 2.49 21.30 3.85
N ARG A 80 2.62 21.53 2.53
CA ARG A 80 2.82 20.46 1.55
C ARG A 80 4.05 19.63 1.87
N ASP A 81 5.18 20.28 2.15
CA ASP A 81 6.42 19.58 2.45
C ASP A 81 6.31 18.78 3.77
N SER A 82 5.69 19.34 4.82
CA SER A 82 5.37 18.62 6.07
C SER A 82 4.56 17.35 5.80
N THR A 83 3.50 17.48 5.02
CA THR A 83 2.61 16.35 4.67
C THR A 83 3.39 15.29 3.89
N LEU A 84 4.18 15.70 2.90
CA LEU A 84 4.94 14.80 2.04
C LEU A 84 5.98 13.98 2.83
N PHE A 85 6.74 14.62 3.73
CA PHE A 85 7.72 13.90 4.55
C PHE A 85 7.06 12.90 5.51
N LYS A 86 5.93 13.29 6.12
CA LYS A 86 5.16 12.40 7.00
C LYS A 86 4.53 11.23 6.24
N THR A 87 4.05 11.46 5.01
CA THR A 87 3.55 10.39 4.14
C THR A 87 4.66 9.42 3.72
N ILE A 88 5.82 9.93 3.31
CA ILE A 88 6.98 9.08 2.99
C ILE A 88 7.33 8.19 4.20
N TYR A 89 7.42 8.79 5.38
CA TYR A 89 7.78 8.06 6.60
C TYR A 89 6.69 7.06 7.03
N GLY A 90 5.42 7.46 6.99
CA GLY A 90 4.30 6.63 7.44
C GLY A 90 4.07 5.39 6.59
N TRP A 91 4.36 5.47 5.29
CA TRP A 91 4.13 4.38 4.33
C TRP A 91 5.40 3.77 3.73
N GLY A 92 6.59 4.27 4.08
CA GLY A 92 7.87 3.75 3.59
C GLY A 92 8.11 3.99 2.09
N LEU A 93 7.54 5.05 1.53
CA LEU A 93 7.53 5.29 0.09
C LEU A 93 8.90 5.74 -0.44
N ARG A 94 9.22 5.35 -1.67
CA ARG A 94 10.32 5.94 -2.42
C ARG A 94 9.93 7.32 -2.95
N VAL A 95 10.92 8.16 -3.25
CA VAL A 95 10.69 9.50 -3.84
C VAL A 95 9.93 9.39 -5.16
N SER A 96 10.27 8.41 -5.99
CA SER A 96 9.57 8.14 -7.26
C SER A 96 8.10 7.76 -7.05
N GLU A 97 7.82 6.90 -6.07
CA GLU A 97 6.45 6.48 -5.73
C GLU A 97 5.64 7.67 -5.20
N THR A 98 6.25 8.46 -4.32
CA THR A 98 5.62 9.66 -3.74
C THR A 98 5.26 10.69 -4.82
N SER A 99 6.10 10.84 -5.84
CA SER A 99 5.82 11.76 -6.96
C SER A 99 4.66 11.31 -7.85
N GLY A 100 4.30 10.03 -7.81
CA GLY A 100 3.18 9.44 -8.55
C GLY A 100 1.87 9.38 -7.76
N LEU A 101 1.85 9.83 -6.49
CA LEU A 101 0.64 9.78 -5.67
C LEU A 101 -0.49 10.64 -6.27
N ASP A 102 -1.65 10.03 -6.41
CA ASP A 102 -2.90 10.68 -6.77
C ASP A 102 -3.86 10.68 -5.56
N ARG A 103 -4.89 11.53 -5.62
CA ARG A 103 -5.94 11.65 -4.60
C ARG A 103 -6.65 10.32 -4.34
N LEU A 104 -6.72 9.44 -5.34
CA LEU A 104 -7.33 8.11 -5.19
C LEU A 104 -6.50 7.18 -4.30
N ASP A 105 -5.18 7.37 -4.21
CA ASP A 105 -4.31 6.58 -3.33
C ASP A 105 -4.57 6.88 -1.85
N LEU A 106 -5.14 8.06 -1.57
CA LEU A 106 -5.47 8.52 -0.21
C LEU A 106 -6.97 8.36 0.12
N CYS A 107 -7.75 7.70 -0.74
CA CYS A 107 -9.18 7.52 -0.46
C CYS A 107 -9.40 6.39 0.58
N THR A 108 -10.16 6.69 1.63
CA THR A 108 -10.60 5.66 2.60
C THR A 108 -11.66 4.75 2.00
N GLN A 109 -12.43 5.29 1.06
CA GLN A 109 -13.47 4.62 0.31
C GLN A 109 -13.46 5.13 -1.13
N MET A 110 -13.46 4.19 -2.06
CA MET A 110 -13.43 4.50 -3.49
C MET A 110 -14.86 4.62 -4.02
N GLN A 111 -15.12 5.64 -4.84
CA GLN A 111 -16.45 5.84 -5.44
C GLN A 111 -16.78 4.70 -6.41
N SER A 112 -18.04 4.27 -6.45
CA SER A 112 -18.50 3.17 -7.31
C SER A 112 -18.19 3.43 -8.79
N ALA A 113 -18.41 4.64 -9.28
CA ALA A 113 -18.09 5.02 -10.66
C ALA A 113 -16.60 4.86 -10.99
N VAL A 114 -15.71 5.17 -10.04
CA VAL A 114 -14.26 4.98 -10.21
C VAL A 114 -13.92 3.50 -10.25
N LEU A 115 -14.50 2.69 -9.36
CA LEU A 115 -14.30 1.24 -9.33
C LEU A 115 -14.80 0.56 -10.60
N GLN A 116 -15.98 0.93 -11.10
CA GLN A 116 -16.52 0.44 -12.36
C GLN A 116 -15.55 0.71 -13.51
N ARG A 117 -15.05 1.95 -13.63
CA ARG A 117 -14.12 2.34 -14.70
C ARG A 117 -12.77 1.62 -14.57
N LEU A 118 -12.22 1.56 -13.36
CA LEU A 118 -10.90 1.02 -13.11
C LEU A 118 -10.84 -0.50 -13.28
N LEU A 119 -11.89 -1.20 -12.82
CA LEU A 119 -11.91 -2.66 -12.74
C LEU A 119 -12.75 -3.32 -13.85
N GLY A 120 -13.51 -2.54 -14.63
CA GLY A 120 -14.38 -3.07 -15.68
C GLY A 120 -15.57 -3.90 -15.13
N ILE A 121 -16.00 -3.64 -13.90
CA ILE A 121 -17.05 -4.39 -13.21
C ILE A 121 -18.44 -3.77 -13.41
N SER A 122 -19.50 -4.55 -13.15
CA SER A 122 -20.88 -4.03 -13.26
C SER A 122 -21.18 -2.93 -12.23
N PRO A 123 -22.12 -2.01 -12.49
CA PRO A 123 -22.51 -0.96 -11.53
C PRO A 123 -22.88 -1.52 -10.16
N ALA A 124 -23.67 -2.59 -10.12
CA ALA A 124 -24.08 -3.26 -8.87
C ALA A 124 -22.89 -3.86 -8.10
N ALA A 125 -21.90 -4.43 -8.80
CA ALA A 125 -20.67 -4.93 -8.16
C ALA A 125 -19.82 -3.77 -7.60
N ALA A 126 -19.74 -2.66 -8.34
CA ALA A 126 -19.01 -1.47 -7.92
C ALA A 126 -19.67 -0.75 -6.73
N GLU A 127 -21.00 -0.67 -6.69
CA GLU A 127 -21.74 -0.12 -5.56
C GLU A 127 -21.55 -0.94 -4.29
N ARG A 128 -21.60 -2.28 -4.40
CA ARG A 128 -21.31 -3.17 -3.27
C ARG A 128 -19.89 -3.02 -2.76
N TRP A 129 -18.90 -2.93 -3.65
CA TRP A 129 -17.51 -2.68 -3.29
C TRP A 129 -17.33 -1.31 -2.64
N ALA A 130 -17.88 -0.26 -3.25
CA ALA A 130 -17.83 1.11 -2.74
C ALA A 130 -18.48 1.23 -1.35
N ALA A 131 -19.59 0.54 -1.11
CA ALA A 131 -20.28 0.53 0.19
C ALA A 131 -19.50 -0.22 1.30
N GLY A 132 -18.32 -0.77 1.00
CA GLY A 132 -17.55 -1.57 1.94
C GLY A 132 -18.15 -2.96 2.22
N ALA A 133 -19.20 -3.36 1.48
CA ALA A 133 -19.90 -4.63 1.69
C ALA A 133 -18.96 -5.83 1.55
N VAL A 134 -17.89 -5.71 0.76
CA VAL A 134 -16.87 -6.76 0.64
C VAL A 134 -16.09 -6.97 1.93
N ARG A 135 -15.79 -5.93 2.72
CA ARG A 135 -15.02 -6.13 3.95
C ARG A 135 -15.88 -6.73 5.06
N THR A 136 -17.12 -6.28 5.20
CA THR A 136 -18.00 -6.72 6.30
C THR A 136 -18.68 -8.06 6.00
N GLU A 137 -19.15 -8.30 4.77
CA GLU A 137 -19.70 -9.62 4.40
C GLU A 137 -18.61 -10.68 4.33
N TYR A 138 -17.42 -10.38 3.79
CA TYR A 138 -16.30 -11.34 3.78
C TYR A 138 -15.78 -11.62 5.19
N ALA A 139 -15.63 -10.61 6.06
CA ALA A 139 -15.24 -10.83 7.45
C ALA A 139 -16.29 -11.66 8.20
N ALA A 140 -17.58 -11.43 7.95
CA ALA A 140 -18.66 -12.24 8.52
C ALA A 140 -18.71 -13.65 7.93
N GLU A 141 -18.43 -13.82 6.64
CA GLU A 141 -18.32 -15.11 5.95
C GLU A 141 -17.14 -15.94 6.48
N VAL A 142 -15.99 -15.31 6.69
CA VAL A 142 -14.79 -15.94 7.27
C VAL A 142 -15.04 -16.32 8.72
N ALA A 143 -15.63 -15.43 9.53
CA ALA A 143 -15.99 -15.71 10.92
C ALA A 143 -16.92 -16.93 11.04
N ARG A 144 -17.96 -17.01 10.19
CA ARG A 144 -18.88 -18.16 10.14
C ARG A 144 -18.22 -19.49 9.76
N ARG A 145 -17.07 -19.48 9.07
CA ARG A 145 -16.34 -20.69 8.66
C ARG A 145 -15.31 -21.15 9.69
N SER A 146 -14.89 -20.28 10.60
CA SER A 146 -13.95 -20.61 11.69
C SER A 146 -14.63 -21.16 12.94
N ASP A 147 -15.95 -21.05 13.06
CA ASP A 147 -16.76 -21.55 14.18
C ASP A 147 -17.46 -22.90 13.88
N GLY A 148 -17.09 -23.58 12.78
CA GLY A 148 -17.69 -24.84 12.31
C GLY A 148 -16.69 -25.95 12.11
#